data_AF-A0A8H6LMZ3-F1
#
_entry.id   AF-A0A8H6LMZ3-F1
#
_cell.length_a   1.000
_cell.length_b   1.000
_cell.length_c   1.000
_cell.angle_alpha   90.00
_cell.angle_beta   90.00
_cell.angle_gamma   90.00
#
_symmetry.space_group_name_H-M   'P 1'
#
loop_
_entity.id
_entity.type
_entity.pdbx_description
1 polymer ?
#
loop_
_entity_poly.entity_id
_entity_poly.type
_entity_poly.pdbx_seq_one_letter_code
_entity_poly.pdbx_strand_id
1 'polypeptide(L)'
;MSRPEDTLAADVHYDDTEARKYTTSSRIQNIQASMTRRALELLDLKSPSLILDVGCGSGLSGEILSSIEPEEGGPHTWIGMDVSPSMLDIALQRDVEGDLMLADIGQGVPFRAGTFDAAISISAIQWLCSAETSDTSPFGRLTRFFNGLYASLKRGGRAVCQFYPKNDEQRHMITQAAVKAGFGAGMLEDDPGTKNQKLYLVLTVGGGDVQKKGGDITGVVEGMEGVDVEDARRQIKAHAPNMSKGSKAWIVKKKEQMERKGKIVKATSKYTGRKRRIQF
;
A
#
# COMPACT_ATOMS: atom_id res chain seq x y z
N MET A 1 9.32 -23.41 -10.72
CA MET A 1 8.60 -23.71 -9.46
C MET A 1 7.26 -23.02 -9.54
N SER A 2 6.17 -23.70 -9.17
CA SER A 2 4.85 -23.10 -9.01
C SER A 2 4.87 -22.07 -7.88
N ARG A 3 4.03 -21.04 -7.98
CA ARG A 3 3.82 -20.03 -6.95
C ARG A 3 3.11 -20.63 -5.74
N PRO A 4 3.60 -20.45 -4.50
CA PRO A 4 2.91 -20.91 -3.30
C PRO A 4 1.45 -20.45 -3.24
N GLU A 5 1.20 -19.19 -3.64
CA GLU A 5 -0.10 -18.53 -3.56
C GLU A 5 -1.17 -19.18 -4.46
N ASP A 6 -0.76 -19.97 -5.47
CA ASP A 6 -1.66 -20.70 -6.37
C ASP A 6 -2.12 -22.05 -5.78
N THR A 7 -1.50 -22.51 -4.69
CA THR A 7 -1.69 -23.86 -4.16
C THR A 7 -2.38 -23.91 -2.80
N LEU A 8 -1.94 -23.08 -1.86
CA LEU A 8 -2.40 -23.10 -0.47
C LEU A 8 -2.51 -21.67 0.07
N ALA A 9 -3.29 -21.49 1.13
CA ALA A 9 -3.25 -20.30 1.96
C ALA A 9 -1.90 -20.17 2.67
N ALA A 10 -1.50 -18.95 3.07
CA ALA A 10 -0.18 -18.69 3.63
C ALA A 10 0.09 -19.46 4.94
N ASP A 11 -0.89 -19.50 5.83
CA ASP A 11 -0.86 -20.21 7.11
C ASP A 11 -0.73 -21.73 6.95
N VAL A 12 -1.35 -22.28 5.90
CA VAL A 12 -1.27 -23.70 5.56
C VAL A 12 0.03 -24.03 4.81
N HIS A 13 0.49 -23.12 3.94
CA HIS A 13 1.72 -23.31 3.17
C HIS A 13 2.96 -23.32 4.07
N TYR A 14 3.03 -22.37 5.02
CA TYR A 14 4.12 -22.28 5.97
C TYR A 14 3.79 -23.03 7.26
N ASP A 15 3.73 -24.35 7.13
CA ASP A 15 3.71 -25.27 8.27
C ASP A 15 5.10 -25.36 8.94
N ASP A 16 5.21 -26.13 10.03
CA ASP A 16 6.45 -26.30 10.79
C ASP A 16 7.65 -26.73 9.93
N THR A 17 7.41 -27.53 8.88
CA THR A 17 8.45 -28.06 8.01
C THR A 17 8.91 -27.01 6.99
N GLU A 18 7.96 -26.40 6.29
CA GLU A 18 8.28 -25.40 5.26
C GLU A 18 8.79 -24.10 5.89
N ALA A 19 8.25 -23.67 7.03
CA ALA A 19 8.75 -22.51 7.77
C ALA A 19 10.21 -22.70 8.22
N ARG A 20 10.57 -23.89 8.72
CA ARG A 20 11.96 -24.22 9.10
C ARG A 20 12.90 -24.25 7.90
N LYS A 21 12.49 -24.87 6.79
CA LYS A 21 13.28 -24.87 5.53
C LYS A 21 13.49 -23.46 4.99
N TYR A 22 12.43 -22.65 5.01
CA TYR A 22 12.47 -21.26 4.56
C TYR A 22 13.50 -20.47 5.38
N THR A 23 13.37 -20.54 6.71
CA THR A 23 14.19 -19.76 7.64
C THR A 23 15.65 -20.20 7.65
N THR A 24 15.94 -21.49 7.50
CA THR A 24 17.33 -22.02 7.53
C THR A 24 18.07 -21.91 6.21
N SER A 25 17.38 -21.57 5.12
CA SER A 25 18.00 -21.42 3.80
C SER A 25 18.81 -20.13 3.71
N SER A 26 20.15 -20.25 3.66
CA SER A 26 21.07 -19.10 3.51
C SER A 26 20.75 -18.24 2.29
N ARG A 27 20.31 -18.86 1.19
CA ARG A 27 19.87 -18.15 -0.02
C ARG A 27 18.65 -17.27 0.26
N ILE A 28 17.65 -17.80 0.98
CA ILE A 28 16.44 -17.04 1.33
C ILE A 28 16.79 -15.91 2.29
N GLN A 29 17.57 -16.20 3.33
CA GLN A 29 18.06 -15.18 4.27
C GLN A 29 18.75 -14.02 3.55
N ASN A 30 19.67 -14.31 2.62
CA ASN A 30 20.36 -13.27 1.86
C ASN A 30 19.42 -12.43 0.99
N ILE A 31 18.44 -13.07 0.34
CA ILE A 31 17.45 -12.37 -0.49
C ILE A 31 16.54 -11.49 0.38
N GLN A 32 15.98 -12.03 1.47
CA GLN A 32 15.15 -11.27 2.41
C GLN A 32 15.92 -10.10 3.02
N ALA A 33 17.19 -10.31 3.38
CA ALA A 33 18.02 -9.26 3.94
C ALA A 33 18.34 -8.15 2.94
N SER A 34 18.62 -8.50 1.69
CA SER A 34 18.83 -7.50 0.62
C SER A 34 17.56 -6.68 0.36
N MET A 35 16.40 -7.32 0.27
CA MET A 35 15.13 -6.61 0.04
C MET A 35 14.73 -5.74 1.23
N THR A 36 15.00 -6.20 2.46
CA THR A 36 14.71 -5.42 3.68
C THR A 36 15.58 -4.16 3.72
N ARG A 37 16.89 -4.28 3.47
CA ARG A 37 17.79 -3.11 3.40
C ARG A 37 17.37 -2.13 2.32
N ARG A 38 17.01 -2.63 1.13
CA ARG A 38 16.49 -1.80 0.04
C ARG A 38 15.20 -1.07 0.43
N ALA A 39 14.29 -1.75 1.12
CA ALA A 39 13.06 -1.11 1.60
C ALA A 39 13.35 -0.05 2.69
N LEU A 40 14.35 -0.25 3.55
CA LEU A 40 14.80 0.75 4.52
C LEU A 40 15.41 1.99 3.86
N GLU A 41 16.22 1.81 2.80
CA GLU A 41 16.71 2.93 1.99
C GLU A 41 15.55 3.78 1.44
N LEU A 42 14.49 3.14 0.96
CA LEU A 42 13.30 3.81 0.41
C LEU A 42 12.43 4.45 1.51
N LEU A 43 12.41 3.87 2.71
CA LEU A 43 11.77 4.48 3.88
C LEU A 43 12.54 5.71 4.37
N ASP A 44 13.85 5.79 4.10
CA ASP A 44 14.71 6.96 4.30
C ASP A 44 14.53 7.57 5.71
N LEU A 45 14.53 6.70 6.73
CA LEU A 45 14.37 7.09 8.13
C LEU A 45 15.66 7.73 8.63
N LYS A 46 15.55 8.83 9.39
CA LYS A 46 16.70 9.61 9.89
C LYS A 46 16.93 9.49 11.39
N SER A 47 16.05 8.78 12.08
CA SER A 47 16.08 8.61 13.54
C SER A 47 15.38 7.32 13.92
N PRO A 48 15.69 6.77 15.12
CA PRO A 48 14.93 5.67 15.71
C PRO A 48 13.43 5.91 15.55
N SER A 49 12.73 4.85 15.15
CA SER A 49 11.35 4.91 14.68
C SER A 49 10.62 3.65 15.16
N LEU A 50 9.30 3.78 15.36
CA LEU A 50 8.42 2.64 15.61
C LEU A 50 7.86 2.13 14.27
N ILE A 51 8.24 0.90 13.90
CA ILE A 51 7.94 0.29 12.60
C ILE A 51 6.94 -0.86 12.75
N LEU A 52 5.96 -0.91 11.85
CA LEU A 52 5.13 -2.10 11.66
C LEU A 52 5.76 -3.00 10.59
N ASP A 53 6.14 -4.23 10.95
CA ASP A 53 6.60 -5.26 10.00
C ASP A 53 5.44 -6.18 9.62
N VAL A 54 4.91 -6.00 8.42
CA VAL A 54 3.71 -6.69 7.92
C VAL A 54 4.10 -7.96 7.15
N GLY A 55 3.66 -9.11 7.65
CA GLY A 55 4.12 -10.41 7.18
C GLY A 55 5.55 -10.67 7.65
N CYS A 56 5.79 -10.48 8.95
CA CYS A 56 7.14 -10.52 9.52
C CYS A 56 7.78 -11.93 9.49
N GLY A 57 6.98 -12.97 9.24
CA GLY A 57 7.41 -14.35 9.17
C GLY A 57 8.23 -14.76 10.40
N SER A 58 9.38 -15.37 10.15
CA SER A 58 10.34 -15.79 11.16
C SER A 58 11.23 -14.67 11.71
N GLY A 59 10.87 -13.40 11.49
CA GLY A 59 11.58 -12.23 12.02
C GLY A 59 12.84 -11.81 11.27
N LEU A 60 13.11 -12.32 10.07
CA LEU A 60 14.34 -11.99 9.31
C LEU A 60 14.44 -10.50 8.96
N SER A 61 13.31 -9.86 8.62
CA SER A 61 13.25 -8.42 8.39
C SER A 61 13.39 -7.65 9.70
N GLY A 62 12.67 -8.07 10.74
CA GLY A 62 12.72 -7.46 12.07
C GLY A 62 14.11 -7.43 12.72
N GLU A 63 14.89 -8.50 12.60
CA GLU A 63 16.29 -8.51 13.08
C GLU A 63 17.13 -7.40 12.44
N ILE A 64 16.90 -7.11 11.16
CA ILE A 64 17.59 -6.02 10.46
C ILE A 64 17.11 -4.66 10.97
N LEU A 65 15.82 -4.51 11.28
CA LEU A 65 15.28 -3.27 11.85
C LEU A 65 15.94 -2.94 13.20
N SER A 66 16.11 -3.96 14.05
CA SER A 66 16.79 -3.85 15.35
C SER A 66 18.29 -3.61 15.21
N SER A 67 18.93 -4.12 14.16
CA SER A 67 20.39 -4.02 13.98
C SER A 67 20.88 -2.74 13.30
N ILE A 68 19.99 -1.80 12.95
CA ILE A 68 20.42 -0.55 12.31
C ILE A 68 21.12 0.34 13.35
N GLU A 69 22.32 0.80 13.04
CA GLU A 69 23.10 1.64 13.95
C GLU A 69 22.54 3.07 14.05
N PRO A 70 22.81 3.80 15.16
CA PRO A 70 22.38 5.19 15.34
C PRO A 70 22.79 6.15 14.22
N GLU A 71 23.97 5.98 13.64
CA GLU A 71 24.47 6.81 12.54
C GLU A 71 23.67 6.62 11.25
N GLU A 72 23.03 5.46 11.08
CA GLU A 72 22.16 5.12 9.95
C GLU A 72 20.67 5.40 10.26
N GLY A 73 20.36 5.92 11.47
CA GLY A 73 19.02 6.27 11.90
C GLY A 73 18.29 5.20 12.70
N GLY A 74 18.96 4.13 13.15
CA GLY A 74 18.41 3.09 14.03
C GLY A 74 18.87 3.22 15.48
N PRO A 75 18.74 2.17 16.31
CA PRO A 75 17.95 0.97 16.07
C PRO A 75 16.45 1.28 16.06
N HIS A 76 15.66 0.49 15.33
CA HIS A 76 14.22 0.68 15.27
C HIS A 76 13.50 -0.27 16.24
N THR A 77 12.48 0.23 16.93
CA THR A 77 11.53 -0.63 17.62
C THR A 77 10.48 -1.07 16.62
N TRP A 78 10.06 -2.33 16.66
CA TRP A 78 9.11 -2.84 15.69
C TRP A 78 8.10 -3.81 16.30
N ILE A 79 6.96 -3.90 15.65
CA ILE A 79 5.92 -4.90 15.93
C ILE A 79 5.69 -5.68 14.65
N GLY A 80 5.80 -6.99 14.72
CA GLY A 80 5.59 -7.92 13.62
C GLY A 80 4.18 -8.49 13.60
N MET A 81 3.55 -8.53 12.44
CA MET A 81 2.30 -9.26 12.21
C MET A 81 2.53 -10.39 11.21
N ASP A 82 2.12 -11.62 11.53
CA ASP A 82 2.11 -12.72 10.57
C ASP A 82 0.89 -13.63 10.79
N VAL A 83 0.45 -14.31 9.73
CA VAL A 83 -0.70 -15.23 9.78
C VAL A 83 -0.28 -16.66 10.14
N SER A 84 0.99 -17.02 9.94
CA SER A 84 1.51 -18.37 10.20
C SER A 84 2.00 -18.50 11.66
N PRO A 85 1.37 -19.35 12.48
CA PRO A 85 1.85 -19.65 13.82
C PRO A 85 3.26 -20.26 13.82
N SER A 86 3.56 -21.13 12.85
CA SER A 86 4.86 -21.80 12.73
C SER A 86 6.00 -20.82 12.43
N MET A 87 5.74 -19.79 11.60
CA MET A 87 6.70 -18.71 11.37
C MET A 87 6.98 -17.91 12.65
N LEU A 88 5.94 -17.55 13.40
CA LEU A 88 6.08 -16.81 14.65
C LEU A 88 6.77 -17.62 15.75
N ASP A 89 6.52 -18.93 15.84
CA ASP A 89 7.22 -19.83 16.75
C ASP A 89 8.73 -19.84 16.47
N ILE A 90 9.14 -19.86 15.20
CA ILE A 90 10.55 -19.74 14.83
C ILE A 90 11.11 -18.37 15.20
N ALA A 91 10.35 -17.29 15.00
CA ALA A 91 10.78 -15.95 15.41
C ALA A 91 11.02 -15.87 16.93
N LEU A 92 10.15 -16.48 17.74
CA LEU A 92 10.32 -16.59 19.20
C LEU A 92 11.58 -17.40 19.56
N GLN A 93 11.84 -18.53 18.88
CA GLN A 93 13.04 -19.34 19.11
C GLN A 93 14.35 -18.62 18.73
N ARG A 94 14.27 -17.63 17.85
CA ARG A 94 15.40 -16.78 17.45
C ARG A 94 15.66 -15.61 18.41
N ASP A 95 14.81 -15.44 19.43
CA ASP A 95 14.93 -14.37 20.43
C ASP A 95 14.94 -12.96 19.80
N VAL A 96 14.01 -12.73 18.88
CA VAL A 96 13.87 -11.42 18.21
C VAL A 96 13.39 -10.35 19.21
N GLU A 97 13.85 -9.11 19.04
CA GLU A 97 13.54 -8.01 19.96
C GLU A 97 12.13 -7.42 19.80
N GLY A 98 11.53 -7.58 18.62
CA GLY A 98 10.22 -7.01 18.31
C GLY A 98 9.07 -7.82 18.88
N ASP A 99 7.97 -7.13 19.20
CA ASP A 99 6.73 -7.79 19.61
C ASP A 99 6.10 -8.52 18.41
N LEU A 100 5.62 -9.75 18.63
CA LEU A 100 5.04 -10.58 17.58
C LEU A 100 3.54 -10.75 17.77
N MET A 101 2.79 -10.65 16.67
CA MET A 101 1.34 -10.78 16.65
C MET A 101 0.87 -11.77 15.59
N LEU A 102 0.15 -12.80 16.02
CA LEU A 102 -0.59 -13.68 15.12
C LEU A 102 -1.83 -12.96 14.60
N ALA A 103 -1.83 -12.59 13.32
CA ALA A 103 -2.88 -11.80 12.70
C ALA A 103 -2.98 -11.98 11.18
N ASP A 104 -4.22 -12.05 10.66
CA ASP A 104 -4.50 -11.97 9.22
C ASP A 104 -4.57 -10.50 8.77
N ILE A 105 -3.56 -10.06 8.03
CA ILE A 105 -3.46 -8.69 7.50
C ILE A 105 -4.63 -8.34 6.55
N GLY A 106 -5.32 -9.32 5.98
CA GLY A 106 -6.52 -9.14 5.15
C GLY A 106 -7.77 -8.74 5.94
N GLN A 107 -7.75 -8.88 7.27
CA GLN A 107 -8.80 -8.37 8.17
C GLN A 107 -8.57 -6.91 8.57
N GLY A 108 -7.39 -6.36 8.30
CA GLY A 108 -6.99 -5.00 8.63
C GLY A 108 -5.83 -4.95 9.63
N VAL A 109 -5.44 -3.72 9.98
CA VAL A 109 -4.30 -3.43 10.87
C VAL A 109 -4.86 -2.99 12.23
N PRO A 110 -4.72 -3.76 13.32
CA PRO A 110 -5.44 -3.57 14.58
C PRO A 110 -4.77 -2.58 15.54
N PHE A 111 -4.29 -1.45 15.02
CA PHE A 111 -3.61 -0.43 15.82
C PHE A 111 -4.36 0.90 15.83
N ARG A 112 -4.06 1.73 16.82
CA ARG A 112 -4.66 3.06 16.93
C ARG A 112 -4.15 3.95 15.79
N ALA A 113 -4.93 4.98 15.47
CA ALA A 113 -4.55 5.90 14.41
C ALA A 113 -3.22 6.61 14.73
N GLY A 114 -2.32 6.70 13.76
CA GLY A 114 -1.04 7.39 13.90
C GLY A 114 -0.04 6.75 14.87
N THR A 115 -0.15 5.44 15.10
CA THR A 115 0.76 4.68 15.99
C THR A 115 2.18 4.58 15.41
N PHE A 116 2.32 4.27 14.13
CA PHE A 116 3.61 3.94 13.52
C PHE A 116 4.21 5.10 12.76
N ASP A 117 5.54 5.22 12.85
CA ASP A 117 6.32 6.16 12.05
C ASP A 117 6.43 5.69 10.59
N ALA A 118 6.62 4.38 10.43
CA ALA A 118 6.75 3.71 9.15
C ALA A 118 6.21 2.27 9.19
N ALA A 119 6.03 1.68 8.00
CA ALA A 119 5.75 0.27 7.87
C ALA A 119 6.60 -0.36 6.77
N ILE A 120 6.96 -1.62 6.94
CA ILE A 120 7.67 -2.42 5.96
C ILE A 120 6.88 -3.71 5.73
N SER A 121 6.95 -4.25 4.51
CA SER A 121 6.40 -5.56 4.21
C SER A 121 7.24 -6.21 3.13
N ILE A 122 7.85 -7.36 3.43
CA ILE A 122 8.75 -8.03 2.50
C ILE A 122 8.17 -9.39 2.11
N SER A 123 7.88 -9.57 0.82
CA SER A 123 7.35 -10.82 0.27
C SER A 123 5.98 -11.27 0.84
N ALA A 124 5.13 -10.34 1.32
CA ALA A 124 3.89 -10.71 2.02
C ALA A 124 2.58 -10.24 1.33
N ILE A 125 2.48 -9.00 0.85
CA ILE A 125 1.17 -8.46 0.42
C ILE A 125 0.56 -9.15 -0.81
N GLN A 126 1.34 -9.90 -1.60
CA GLN A 126 0.79 -10.64 -2.74
C GLN A 126 -0.16 -11.77 -2.29
N TRP A 127 -0.03 -12.26 -1.06
CA TRP A 127 -0.93 -13.27 -0.49
C TRP A 127 -2.37 -12.75 -0.37
N LEU A 128 -2.57 -11.44 -0.24
CA LEU A 128 -3.90 -10.81 -0.27
C LEU A 128 -4.61 -10.93 -1.61
N CYS A 129 -3.88 -11.28 -2.67
CA CYS A 129 -4.45 -11.53 -4.00
C CYS A 129 -4.99 -12.95 -4.15
N SER A 130 -4.68 -13.86 -3.21
CA SER A 130 -5.24 -15.20 -3.18
C SER A 130 -6.64 -15.17 -2.56
N ALA A 131 -7.59 -15.81 -3.21
CA ALA A 131 -8.96 -15.93 -2.72
C ALA A 131 -9.08 -17.21 -1.90
N GLU A 132 -8.96 -17.10 -0.58
CA GLU A 132 -9.01 -18.25 0.34
C GLU A 132 -10.44 -18.73 0.61
N THR A 133 -11.44 -17.84 0.53
CA THR A 133 -12.85 -18.13 0.79
C THR A 133 -13.76 -17.37 -0.17
N SER A 134 -14.97 -17.89 -0.44
CA SER A 134 -16.00 -17.22 -1.26
C SER A 134 -16.50 -15.90 -0.68
N ASP A 135 -16.27 -15.69 0.62
CA ASP A 135 -16.95 -14.66 1.40
C ASP A 135 -16.21 -13.32 1.37
N THR A 136 -14.94 -13.31 0.98
CA THR A 136 -14.15 -12.08 0.85
C THR A 136 -13.39 -12.04 -0.47
N SER A 137 -13.59 -10.98 -1.26
CA SER A 137 -12.84 -10.79 -2.49
C SER A 137 -11.41 -10.34 -2.20
N PRO A 138 -10.42 -10.70 -3.03
CA PRO A 138 -9.04 -10.21 -2.91
C PRO A 138 -8.96 -8.68 -2.82
N PHE A 139 -9.74 -7.98 -3.66
CA PHE A 139 -9.82 -6.52 -3.62
C PHE A 139 -10.39 -5.99 -2.30
N GLY A 140 -11.36 -6.69 -1.71
CA GLY A 140 -11.90 -6.36 -0.39
C GLY A 140 -10.88 -6.51 0.73
N ARG A 141 -10.09 -7.60 0.72
CA ARG A 141 -8.98 -7.83 1.66
C ARG A 141 -7.90 -6.75 1.52
N LEU A 142 -7.46 -6.45 0.30
CA LEU A 142 -6.53 -5.34 0.00
C LEU A 142 -7.06 -4.00 0.50
N THR A 143 -8.35 -3.71 0.28
CA THR A 143 -8.98 -2.46 0.73
C THR A 143 -8.98 -2.36 2.26
N ARG A 144 -9.31 -3.43 2.98
CA ARG A 144 -9.27 -3.46 4.45
C ARG A 144 -7.84 -3.25 4.97
N PHE A 145 -6.88 -3.97 4.40
CA PHE A 145 -5.47 -3.85 4.74
C PHE A 145 -4.97 -2.41 4.57
N PHE A 146 -5.08 -1.83 3.38
CA PHE A 146 -4.55 -0.49 3.13
C PHE A 146 -5.29 0.61 3.89
N ASN A 147 -6.60 0.49 4.13
CA ASN A 147 -7.31 1.44 4.99
C ASN A 147 -6.80 1.39 6.44
N GLY A 148 -6.60 0.19 6.99
CA GLY A 148 -6.05 0.00 8.32
C GLY A 148 -4.61 0.51 8.43
N LEU A 149 -3.78 0.19 7.43
CA LEU A 149 -2.38 0.64 7.36
C LEU A 149 -2.29 2.17 7.29
N TYR A 150 -3.09 2.79 6.41
CA TYR A 150 -3.15 4.25 6.28
C TYR A 150 -3.53 4.93 7.59
N ALA A 151 -4.54 4.40 8.27
CA ALA A 151 -4.98 4.94 9.55
C ALA A 151 -3.91 4.79 10.64
N SER A 152 -3.20 3.66 10.67
CA SER A 152 -2.23 3.31 11.70
C SER A 152 -0.91 4.08 11.57
N LEU A 153 -0.59 4.62 10.39
CA LEU A 153 0.60 5.43 10.15
C LEU A 153 0.38 6.90 10.51
N LYS A 154 1.41 7.55 11.06
CA LYS A 154 1.36 8.99 11.34
C LYS A 154 1.24 9.80 10.04
N ARG A 155 0.78 11.04 10.14
CA ARG A 155 0.84 11.99 9.01
C ARG A 155 2.30 12.21 8.62
N GLY A 156 2.61 12.08 7.33
CA GLY A 156 3.98 12.09 6.80
C GLY A 156 4.71 10.75 6.92
N GLY A 157 4.08 9.72 7.53
CA GLY A 157 4.63 8.38 7.59
C GLY A 157 4.73 7.72 6.21
N ARG A 158 5.67 6.79 6.08
CA ARG A 158 5.94 6.06 4.84
C ARG A 158 5.71 4.56 5.04
N ALA A 159 5.31 3.87 3.98
CA ALA A 159 5.33 2.43 3.95
C ALA A 159 5.99 1.93 2.68
N VAL A 160 6.79 0.86 2.78
CA VAL A 160 7.41 0.22 1.63
C VAL A 160 7.07 -1.26 1.64
N CYS A 161 6.41 -1.72 0.59
CA CYS A 161 6.01 -3.11 0.43
C CYS A 161 6.73 -3.73 -0.77
N GLN A 162 7.64 -4.67 -0.54
CA GLN A 162 8.19 -5.53 -1.56
C GLN A 162 7.24 -6.72 -1.80
N PHE A 163 6.92 -7.01 -3.06
CA PHE A 163 5.98 -8.09 -3.39
C PHE A 163 6.22 -8.71 -4.76
N TYR A 164 5.55 -9.84 -5.01
CA TYR A 164 5.66 -10.60 -6.26
C TYR A 164 4.30 -10.72 -6.96
N PRO A 165 3.85 -9.72 -7.74
CA PRO A 165 2.58 -9.82 -8.47
C PRO A 165 2.64 -10.91 -9.53
N LYS A 166 1.55 -11.66 -9.72
CA LYS A 166 1.45 -12.71 -10.75
C LYS A 166 1.39 -12.13 -12.16
N ASN A 167 0.75 -10.98 -12.31
CA ASN A 167 0.52 -10.28 -13.57
C ASN A 167 0.26 -8.78 -13.31
N ASP A 168 0.18 -8.01 -14.38
CA ASP A 168 -0.08 -6.56 -14.31
C ASP A 168 -1.45 -6.24 -13.68
N GLU A 169 -2.43 -7.13 -13.79
CA GLU A 169 -3.73 -6.97 -13.15
C GLU A 169 -3.62 -6.97 -11.63
N GLN A 170 -2.86 -7.90 -11.04
CA GLN A 170 -2.60 -7.93 -9.60
C GLN A 170 -1.79 -6.70 -9.15
N ARG A 171 -0.77 -6.32 -9.92
CA ARG A 171 0.00 -5.10 -9.68
C ARG A 171 -0.93 -3.88 -9.60
N HIS A 172 -1.77 -3.69 -10.62
CA HIS A 172 -2.71 -2.59 -10.67
C HIS A 172 -3.75 -2.64 -9.55
N MET A 173 -4.25 -3.83 -9.21
CA MET A 173 -5.20 -4.05 -8.12
C MET A 173 -4.65 -3.59 -6.77
N ILE A 174 -3.40 -3.97 -6.46
CA ILE A 174 -2.69 -3.59 -5.24
C ILE A 174 -2.51 -2.06 -5.19
N THR A 175 -1.96 -1.46 -6.25
CA THR A 175 -1.76 0.00 -6.30
C THR A 175 -3.07 0.76 -6.18
N GLN A 176 -4.13 0.32 -6.86
CA GLN A 176 -5.44 0.96 -6.79
C GLN A 176 -6.04 0.91 -5.38
N ALA A 177 -5.87 -0.19 -4.65
CA ALA A 177 -6.34 -0.30 -3.28
C ALA A 177 -5.59 0.69 -2.35
N ALA A 178 -4.27 0.81 -2.49
CA ALA A 178 -3.47 1.76 -1.72
C ALA A 178 -3.85 3.22 -2.01
N VAL A 179 -4.00 3.59 -3.29
CA VAL A 179 -4.43 4.94 -3.69
C VAL A 179 -5.84 5.27 -3.17
N LYS A 180 -6.76 4.31 -3.20
CA LYS A 180 -8.12 4.49 -2.66
C LYS A 180 -8.14 4.68 -1.14
N ALA A 181 -7.21 4.05 -0.42
CA ALA A 181 -7.04 4.27 1.02
C ALA A 181 -6.52 5.68 1.35
N GLY A 182 -5.92 6.37 0.38
CA GLY A 182 -5.47 7.76 0.51
C GLY A 182 -3.95 7.94 0.49
N PHE A 183 -3.19 6.88 0.22
CA PHE A 183 -1.74 6.97 0.06
C PHE A 183 -1.36 7.74 -1.22
N GLY A 184 -0.28 8.51 -1.16
CA GLY A 184 0.52 8.75 -2.35
C GLY A 184 1.33 7.49 -2.65
N ALA A 185 1.21 6.95 -3.86
CA ALA A 185 1.81 5.68 -4.25
C ALA A 185 2.75 5.83 -5.45
N GLY A 186 3.91 5.20 -5.36
CA GLY A 186 4.88 5.02 -6.46
C GLY A 186 5.35 3.57 -6.51
N MET A 187 5.81 3.16 -7.68
CA MET A 187 6.31 1.81 -7.91
C MET A 187 7.77 1.87 -8.34
N LEU A 188 8.63 1.07 -7.72
CA LEU A 188 10.04 0.95 -8.07
C LEU A 188 10.32 -0.47 -8.55
N GLU A 189 11.04 -0.57 -9.66
CA GLU A 189 11.55 -1.84 -10.19
C GLU A 189 13.08 -1.84 -10.17
N ASP A 190 13.66 -2.67 -9.31
CA ASP A 190 15.09 -2.97 -9.37
C ASP A 190 15.30 -4.15 -10.36
N ASP A 191 16.36 -4.06 -11.17
CA ASP A 191 16.74 -5.02 -12.21
C ASP A 191 15.62 -5.41 -13.20
N PRO A 192 14.96 -4.44 -13.87
CA PRO A 192 13.83 -4.70 -14.75
C PRO A 192 14.21 -5.62 -15.92
N GLY A 193 13.30 -6.52 -16.28
CA GLY A 193 13.50 -7.48 -17.39
C GLY A 193 14.44 -8.64 -17.07
N THR A 194 14.97 -8.74 -15.84
CA THR A 194 15.81 -9.86 -15.41
C THR A 194 15.03 -10.85 -14.54
N LYS A 195 15.60 -12.03 -14.31
CA LYS A 195 15.06 -13.01 -13.33
C LYS A 195 15.21 -12.54 -11.87
N ASN A 196 16.01 -11.51 -11.63
CA ASN A 196 16.27 -10.96 -10.30
C ASN A 196 15.35 -9.80 -9.95
N GLN A 197 14.47 -9.39 -10.87
CA GLN A 197 13.58 -8.24 -10.72
C GLN A 197 12.90 -8.22 -9.34
N LYS A 198 12.98 -7.06 -8.68
CA LYS A 198 12.29 -6.78 -7.41
C LYS A 198 11.38 -5.58 -7.58
N LEU A 199 10.14 -5.73 -7.14
CA LEU A 199 9.12 -4.70 -7.19
C LEU A 199 8.83 -4.18 -5.78
N TYR A 200 8.87 -2.86 -5.61
CA TYR A 200 8.58 -2.18 -4.36
C TYR A 200 7.47 -1.15 -4.56
N LEU A 201 6.41 -1.26 -3.76
CA LEU A 201 5.37 -0.24 -3.64
C LEU A 201 5.78 0.74 -2.54
N VAL A 202 6.01 1.99 -2.90
CA VAL A 202 6.40 3.08 -1.98
C VAL A 202 5.19 3.97 -1.71
N LEU A 203 4.83 4.10 -0.44
CA LEU A 203 3.60 4.75 0.01
C LEU A 203 3.88 5.90 0.99
N THR A 204 3.07 6.96 0.93
CA THR A 204 3.18 8.14 1.81
C THR A 204 1.80 8.55 2.37
N VAL A 205 1.74 8.88 3.66
CA VAL A 205 0.52 9.33 4.34
C VAL A 205 0.49 10.85 4.42
N GLY A 206 -0.66 11.45 4.11
CA GLY A 206 -0.91 12.85 4.45
C GLY A 206 -0.15 13.88 3.60
N GLY A 207 0.12 13.59 2.30
CA GLY A 207 0.60 14.54 1.28
C GLY A 207 -0.38 15.69 0.97
N GLY A 208 -0.93 16.32 2.01
CA GLY A 208 -1.94 17.39 1.96
C GLY A 208 -1.38 18.81 1.97
N ASP A 209 -0.07 19.02 2.20
CA ASP A 209 0.56 20.35 2.07
C ASP A 209 0.90 20.75 0.62
N VAL A 210 0.36 19.99 -0.33
CA VAL A 210 0.37 20.21 -1.78
C VAL A 210 -0.62 21.31 -2.22
N GLN A 211 -1.35 21.94 -1.28
CA GLN A 211 -2.25 23.04 -1.60
C GLN A 211 -1.58 24.34 -2.06
N LYS A 212 -0.25 24.52 -1.89
CA LYS A 212 0.44 25.75 -2.33
C LYS A 212 0.94 25.74 -3.80
N LYS A 213 0.92 24.60 -4.51
CA LYS A 213 1.29 24.53 -5.94
C LYS A 213 0.48 23.49 -6.74
N GLY A 214 -0.85 23.54 -6.65
CA GLY A 214 -1.68 22.91 -7.69
C GLY A 214 -1.78 21.37 -7.66
N GLY A 215 -1.74 20.74 -6.48
CA GLY A 215 -2.37 19.42 -6.31
C GLY A 215 -1.57 18.19 -6.74
N ASP A 216 -0.25 18.25 -6.88
CA ASP A 216 0.59 17.08 -7.17
C ASP A 216 1.00 16.27 -5.93
N ILE A 217 0.39 15.10 -5.76
CA ILE A 217 0.80 14.08 -4.76
C ILE A 217 2.14 13.44 -5.18
N THR A 218 2.60 13.74 -6.40
CA THR A 218 3.85 13.23 -7.00
C THR A 218 5.10 13.73 -6.30
N GLY A 219 5.07 14.92 -5.66
CA GLY A 219 6.30 15.59 -5.21
C GLY A 219 7.13 14.87 -4.14
N VAL A 220 6.59 13.88 -3.42
CA VAL A 220 7.36 13.10 -2.41
C VAL A 220 8.06 11.88 -3.03
N VAL A 221 7.50 11.32 -4.10
CA VAL A 221 8.07 10.15 -4.83
C VAL A 221 8.83 10.55 -6.10
N GLU A 222 8.53 11.72 -6.69
CA GLU A 222 9.16 12.25 -7.91
C GLU A 222 10.64 12.65 -7.72
N GLY A 223 11.11 12.75 -6.46
CA GLY A 223 12.53 12.97 -6.13
C GLY A 223 13.33 11.69 -5.83
N MET A 224 12.68 10.52 -5.81
CA MET A 224 13.36 9.24 -5.59
C MET A 224 13.81 8.66 -6.92
N GLU A 225 15.11 8.39 -7.03
CA GLU A 225 15.70 7.83 -8.25
C GLU A 225 15.09 6.45 -8.56
N GLY A 226 14.52 6.29 -9.75
CA GLY A 226 13.95 5.03 -10.24
C GLY A 226 12.47 4.77 -9.91
N VAL A 227 11.77 5.65 -9.19
CA VAL A 227 10.36 5.42 -8.81
C VAL A 227 9.40 5.95 -9.89
N ASP A 228 8.65 5.05 -10.52
CA ASP A 228 7.56 5.39 -11.43
C ASP A 228 6.30 5.77 -10.65
N VAL A 229 5.86 7.02 -10.82
CA VAL A 229 4.70 7.56 -10.09
C VAL A 229 3.39 7.27 -10.83
N GLU A 230 2.53 6.44 -10.25
CA GLU A 230 1.19 6.18 -10.77
C GLU A 230 0.18 7.22 -10.25
N ASP A 231 0.01 8.35 -10.95
CA ASP A 231 -1.02 9.35 -10.61
C ASP A 231 -2.40 8.97 -11.18
N ALA A 232 -3.22 8.31 -10.35
CA ALA A 232 -4.61 8.00 -10.69
C ALA A 232 -5.48 9.25 -11.01
N ARG A 233 -5.04 10.47 -10.64
CA ARG A 233 -5.78 11.72 -10.94
C ARG A 233 -5.54 12.24 -12.35
N ARG A 234 -4.43 11.88 -13.02
CA ARG A 234 -4.20 12.20 -14.45
C ARG A 234 -5.19 11.47 -15.36
N GLN A 235 -5.47 10.19 -15.10
CA GLN A 235 -6.45 9.44 -15.90
C GLN A 235 -7.89 9.95 -15.72
N ILE A 236 -8.28 10.33 -14.50
CA ILE A 236 -9.61 10.91 -14.23
C ILE A 236 -9.75 12.29 -14.89
N LYS A 237 -8.69 13.11 -14.93
CA LYS A 237 -8.68 14.39 -15.67
C LYS A 237 -8.70 14.22 -17.19
N ALA A 238 -8.06 13.18 -17.73
CA ALA A 238 -7.99 12.94 -19.17
C ALA A 238 -9.35 12.56 -19.79
N HIS A 239 -10.24 11.93 -19.00
CA HIS A 239 -11.58 11.53 -19.46
C HIS A 239 -12.73 12.38 -18.89
N ALA A 240 -12.43 13.38 -18.05
CA ALA A 240 -13.44 14.32 -17.59
C ALA A 240 -13.71 15.37 -18.68
N PRO A 241 -14.93 15.48 -19.24
CA PRO A 241 -15.25 16.60 -20.10
C PRO A 241 -15.01 17.89 -19.32
N ASN A 242 -14.37 18.87 -19.95
CA ASN A 242 -13.93 20.12 -19.32
C ASN A 242 -15.17 20.89 -18.78
N MET A 243 -15.56 20.60 -17.53
CA MET A 243 -16.81 21.06 -16.92
C MET A 243 -16.62 22.44 -16.30
N SER A 244 -16.64 23.48 -17.13
CA SER A 244 -16.61 24.86 -16.64
C SER A 244 -17.92 25.24 -15.94
N LYS A 245 -17.83 26.08 -14.89
CA LYS A 245 -18.97 26.59 -14.15
C LYS A 245 -19.89 27.38 -15.10
N GLY A 246 -21.16 26.97 -15.19
CA GLY A 246 -22.15 27.56 -16.10
C GLY A 246 -22.31 26.84 -17.44
N SER A 247 -21.46 25.85 -17.76
CA SER A 247 -21.68 24.97 -18.91
C SER A 247 -22.95 24.11 -18.75
N LYS A 248 -23.53 23.65 -19.86
CA LYS A 248 -24.72 22.78 -19.84
C LYS A 248 -24.45 21.51 -19.01
N ALA A 249 -23.27 20.89 -19.16
CA ALA A 249 -22.87 19.72 -18.39
C ALA A 249 -22.79 20.01 -16.88
N TRP A 250 -22.27 21.17 -16.48
CA TRP A 250 -22.24 21.62 -15.08
C TRP A 250 -23.64 21.82 -14.50
N ILE A 251 -24.56 22.38 -15.28
CA ILE A 251 -25.94 22.60 -14.86
C ILE A 251 -26.68 21.28 -14.68
N VAL A 252 -26.52 20.32 -15.60
CA VAL A 252 -27.16 19.00 -15.52
C VAL A 252 -26.69 18.22 -14.29
N LYS A 253 -25.37 18.15 -14.05
CA LYS A 253 -24.81 17.48 -12.87
C LYS A 253 -25.30 18.09 -11.55
N LYS A 254 -25.49 19.42 -11.51
CA LYS A 254 -26.03 20.10 -10.33
C LYS A 254 -27.51 19.80 -10.11
N LYS A 255 -28.30 19.65 -11.18
CA LYS A 255 -29.70 19.23 -11.10
C LYS A 255 -29.83 17.82 -10.53
N GLU A 256 -29.08 16.86 -11.07
CA GLU A 256 -29.05 15.47 -10.56
C GLU A 256 -28.62 15.40 -9.09
N GLN A 257 -27.61 16.19 -8.70
CA GLN A 257 -27.17 16.26 -7.30
C GLN A 257 -28.26 16.79 -6.35
N MET A 258 -29.07 17.74 -6.82
CA MET A 258 -30.17 18.32 -6.04
C MET A 258 -31.37 17.37 -5.97
N GLU A 259 -31.65 16.63 -7.04
CA GLU A 259 -32.68 15.58 -7.08
C GLU A 259 -32.34 14.42 -6.14
N ARG A 260 -31.08 13.95 -6.12
CA ARG A 260 -30.60 12.95 -5.13
C ARG A 260 -30.74 13.41 -3.68
N LYS A 261 -30.76 14.72 -3.44
CA LYS A 261 -30.98 15.33 -2.12
C LYS A 261 -32.47 15.59 -1.84
N GLY A 262 -33.37 15.05 -2.66
CA GLY A 262 -34.83 15.17 -2.50
C GLY A 262 -35.38 16.56 -2.79
N LYS A 263 -34.62 17.45 -3.44
CA LYS A 263 -35.08 18.80 -3.76
C LYS A 263 -35.87 18.80 -5.06
N ILE A 264 -36.89 19.65 -5.14
CA ILE A 264 -37.67 19.86 -6.36
C ILE A 264 -36.80 20.61 -7.38
N VAL A 265 -36.51 19.96 -8.51
CA VAL A 265 -35.67 20.50 -9.58
C VAL A 265 -36.44 20.50 -10.90
N LYS A 266 -36.31 21.57 -11.69
CA LYS A 266 -36.96 21.67 -13.01
C LYS A 266 -36.26 20.75 -14.02
N ALA A 267 -37.04 20.04 -14.84
CA ALA A 267 -36.56 19.16 -15.90
C ALA A 267 -35.54 19.83 -16.84
N THR A 268 -34.64 19.04 -17.40
CA THR A 268 -33.66 19.47 -18.40
C THR A 268 -34.36 19.66 -19.75
N SER A 269 -34.12 20.80 -20.41
CA SER A 269 -34.64 21.10 -21.74
C SER A 269 -33.53 21.43 -22.74
N LYS A 270 -33.86 21.48 -24.04
CA LYS A 270 -32.92 21.86 -25.12
C LYS A 270 -32.31 23.26 -24.96
N TYR A 271 -32.91 24.11 -24.12
CA TYR A 271 -32.43 25.47 -23.83
C TYR A 271 -31.57 25.55 -22.56
N THR A 272 -31.35 24.45 -21.85
CA THR A 272 -30.56 24.42 -20.60
C THR A 272 -29.12 24.86 -20.85
N GLY A 273 -28.65 25.87 -20.12
CA GLY A 273 -27.29 26.40 -20.24
C GLY A 273 -27.05 27.33 -21.44
N ARG A 274 -28.09 27.66 -22.23
CA ARG A 274 -27.95 28.59 -23.36
C ARG A 274 -28.04 30.04 -22.87
N LYS A 275 -27.07 30.89 -23.25
CA LYS A 275 -27.14 32.34 -23.00
C LYS A 275 -28.37 32.91 -23.70
N ARG A 276 -29.25 33.58 -22.96
CA ARG A 276 -30.37 34.33 -23.53
C ARG A 276 -29.83 35.66 -24.08
N ARG A 277 -30.19 36.01 -25.31
CA ARG A 277 -29.92 37.35 -25.84
C ARG A 277 -30.80 38.33 -25.08
N ILE A 278 -30.22 39.44 -24.62
CA ILE A 278 -30.98 40.56 -24.06
C ILE A 278 -31.66 41.24 -25.24
N GLN A 279 -32.99 41.22 -25.28
CA GLN A 279 -33.75 42.12 -26.15
C GLN A 279 -33.79 43.46 -25.41
N PHE A 280 -33.22 44.48 -26.06
CA PHE A 280 -33.53 45.87 -25.73
C PHE A 280 -34.87 46.22 -26.37
#